data_AF-A0A2V1B369-F1
#
_entry.id   AF-A0A2V1B369-F1
#
_cell.length_a   1.000
_cell.length_b   1.000
_cell.length_c   1.000
_cell.angle_alpha   90.00
_cell.angle_beta   90.00
_cell.angle_gamma   90.00
#
_symmetry.space_group_name_H-M   'P 1'
#
loop_
_entity.id
_entity.type
_entity.pdbx_description
1 polymer ?
#
loop_
_entity_poly.entity_id
_entity_poly.type
_entity_poly.pdbx_seq_one_letter_code
_entity_poly.pdbx_strand_id
1 'polypeptide(L)'
;MIEDSFSELFVTLSSRPTNRAVDLHHQFFFDLHHDWMAFHLDDTCLTCLRRTPRYRLPCGHCICLNCVRDFGTLNEHDSWLFELESCVFCNISTSGMVIKDLPPTASIRLLTIDGGGVRGLATLQYLQCLQEEIGLPYPVQENFDVVFGTISGGIIAIGLSICGWTIEQATENLEHYAELAFQPRSIWNTDIPLVSQFLQVIDFMVSYLADSRYSADNLEAALREAFGSSRSMLDYSNATRTGTCVGLPVTTIRDTSICVFTNYNGVGTRSRNCVGYHVFGPSDGSSRVPLWEIARCGSAAPFYFKPKHITGLGTFQDGGLRENDPGNLALEEAAVIYPSIDEPSLVVSLGTGSSRPSDIPRMSPSRGIFQDGFIARLLRAFKLSFGSVRGHKFRSRRREGRKEQYFRFDMEFDGPEPALDDTTKMQELKAAARAAIHGSKELKRLARCTVAELFVFELDHDPSKENGEYLCTGRIMCRLHANHPAFTVLMEQLSEKSIKFFIQGHPVEGLIDNSWLDPKGNFSKRVSVELVDRRSTFTVQLREGNMDPCSISGSPFTIDGLVSALQLSAPFGTSDHRKRKRVSSTDPLCRKRQRVEA
;
A
#
# COMPACT_ATOMS: atom_id res chain seq x y z
N MET A 1 38.22 1.27 -28.72
CA MET A 1 36.77 1.41 -28.97
C MET A 1 36.02 1.86 -27.73
N ILE A 2 35.90 1.05 -26.66
CA ILE A 2 35.20 1.48 -25.42
C ILE A 2 35.93 2.64 -24.73
N GLU A 3 37.26 2.57 -24.60
CA GLU A 3 38.07 3.63 -23.98
C GLU A 3 38.00 4.95 -24.77
N ASP A 4 37.97 4.87 -26.09
CA ASP A 4 37.84 6.05 -26.97
C ASP A 4 36.48 6.72 -26.78
N SER A 5 35.39 5.94 -26.77
CA SER A 5 34.04 6.43 -26.50
C SER A 5 33.90 7.02 -25.09
N PHE A 6 34.52 6.40 -24.08
CA PHE A 6 34.55 6.96 -22.73
C PHE A 6 35.30 8.29 -22.69
N SER A 7 36.42 8.38 -23.41
CA SER A 7 37.21 9.60 -23.49
C SER A 7 36.42 10.73 -24.17
N GLU A 8 35.69 10.41 -25.24
CA GLU A 8 34.84 11.35 -25.96
C GLU A 8 33.67 11.86 -25.09
N LEU A 9 33.00 10.96 -24.36
CA LEU A 9 31.94 11.31 -23.42
C LEU A 9 32.47 12.19 -22.28
N PHE A 10 33.67 11.89 -21.76
CA PHE A 10 34.32 12.71 -20.73
C PHE A 10 34.67 14.10 -21.23
N VAL A 11 35.20 14.22 -22.45
CA VAL A 11 35.47 15.53 -23.09
C VAL A 11 34.17 16.31 -23.27
N THR A 12 33.11 15.65 -23.75
CA THR A 12 31.79 16.27 -23.92
C THR A 12 31.23 16.78 -22.59
N LEU A 13 31.29 15.96 -21.54
CA LEU A 13 30.86 16.34 -20.19
C LEU A 13 31.69 17.50 -19.63
N SER A 14 33.00 17.51 -19.86
CA SER A 14 33.92 18.53 -19.36
C SER A 14 33.81 19.86 -20.12
N SER A 15 33.41 19.82 -21.40
CA SER A 15 33.30 21.00 -22.28
C SER A 15 32.14 21.92 -21.94
N ARG A 16 31.10 21.42 -21.25
CA ARG A 16 29.89 22.19 -20.90
C ARG A 16 29.60 22.08 -19.40
N PRO A 17 29.79 23.15 -18.60
CA PRO A 17 29.61 23.10 -17.15
C PRO A 17 28.16 22.83 -16.70
N THR A 18 27.18 22.88 -17.60
CA THR A 18 25.76 22.58 -17.34
C THR A 18 25.36 21.15 -17.67
N ASN A 19 26.13 20.41 -18.48
CA ASN A 19 25.80 19.03 -18.85
C ASN A 19 25.99 18.11 -17.65
N ARG A 20 24.94 17.38 -17.28
CA ARG A 20 25.02 16.28 -16.31
C ARG A 20 25.30 14.98 -17.05
N ALA A 21 25.91 14.02 -16.36
CA ALA A 21 26.07 12.66 -16.90
C ALA A 21 24.72 12.04 -17.29
N VAL A 22 23.65 12.38 -16.55
CA VAL A 22 22.27 11.99 -16.84
C VAL A 22 21.80 12.51 -18.20
N ASP A 23 22.16 13.75 -18.58
CA ASP A 23 21.74 14.36 -19.85
C ASP A 23 22.39 13.64 -21.04
N LEU A 24 23.69 13.31 -20.93
CA LEU A 24 24.41 12.54 -21.95
C LEU A 24 23.85 11.12 -22.07
N HIS A 25 23.48 10.50 -20.94
CA HIS A 25 22.87 9.17 -20.92
C HIS A 25 21.49 9.17 -21.56
N HIS A 26 20.69 10.21 -21.31
CA HIS A 26 19.39 10.40 -21.97
C HIS A 26 19.57 10.52 -23.50
N GLN A 27 20.55 11.30 -23.94
CA GLN A 27 20.85 11.46 -25.36
C GLN A 27 21.27 10.13 -26.01
N PHE A 28 22.09 9.33 -25.32
CA PHE A 28 22.46 7.99 -25.80
C PHE A 28 21.24 7.07 -26.00
N PHE A 29 20.26 7.08 -25.09
CA PHE A 29 19.03 6.31 -25.29
C PHE A 29 18.19 6.86 -26.44
N PHE A 30 18.11 8.18 -26.57
CA PHE A 30 17.39 8.83 -27.65
C PHE A 30 17.96 8.44 -29.02
N ASP A 31 19.29 8.40 -29.16
CA ASP A 31 19.94 8.04 -30.42
C ASP A 31 19.69 6.57 -30.83
N LEU A 32 19.40 5.70 -29.87
CA LEU A 32 19.16 4.26 -30.07
C LEU A 32 17.68 3.84 -29.90
N HIS A 33 16.75 4.80 -29.82
CA HIS A 33 15.36 4.55 -29.41
C HIS A 33 14.62 3.50 -30.27
N HIS A 34 14.92 3.41 -31.57
CA HIS A 34 14.33 2.42 -32.47
C HIS A 34 14.72 0.98 -32.10
N ASP A 35 15.97 0.75 -31.68
CA ASP A 35 16.46 -0.58 -31.30
C ASP A 35 15.84 -1.03 -29.98
N TRP A 36 15.60 -0.09 -29.05
CA TRP A 36 15.01 -0.38 -27.74
C TRP A 36 13.54 -0.82 -27.79
N MET A 37 12.83 -0.60 -28.89
CA MET A 37 11.44 -1.05 -29.05
C MET A 37 11.30 -2.57 -29.00
N ALA A 38 12.35 -3.32 -29.34
CA ALA A 38 12.33 -4.78 -29.35
C ALA A 38 12.61 -5.43 -27.98
N PHE A 39 13.08 -4.65 -26.99
CA PHE A 39 13.57 -5.19 -25.71
C PHE A 39 12.65 -4.83 -24.56
N HIS A 40 12.21 -5.86 -23.83
CA HIS A 40 11.48 -5.71 -22.58
C HIS A 40 12.17 -6.55 -21.50
N LEU A 41 12.75 -5.87 -20.51
CA LEU A 41 13.26 -6.49 -19.30
C LEU A 41 12.44 -6.02 -18.11
N ASP A 42 11.87 -7.00 -17.41
CA ASP A 42 11.04 -6.76 -16.24
C ASP A 42 11.86 -6.91 -14.93
N ASP A 43 13.04 -7.57 -14.98
CA ASP A 43 13.88 -7.89 -13.82
C ASP A 43 14.99 -6.87 -13.55
N THR A 44 15.47 -6.19 -14.59
CA THR A 44 16.54 -5.19 -14.53
C THR A 44 16.12 -3.94 -15.30
N CYS A 45 16.19 -2.79 -14.64
CA CYS A 45 15.90 -1.50 -15.24
C CYS A 45 16.95 -1.19 -16.30
N LEU A 46 16.52 -1.17 -17.57
CA LEU A 46 17.38 -0.91 -18.72
C LEU A 46 18.11 0.45 -18.64
N THR A 47 17.56 1.42 -17.89
CA THR A 47 18.15 2.76 -17.79
C THR A 47 19.46 2.74 -17.00
N CYS A 48 19.49 2.01 -15.88
CA CYS A 48 20.67 1.95 -15.02
C CYS A 48 21.41 0.61 -15.05
N LEU A 49 20.85 -0.41 -15.73
CA LEU A 49 21.35 -1.78 -15.84
C LEU A 49 21.71 -2.44 -14.49
N ARG A 50 21.12 -1.93 -13.39
CA ARG A 50 21.54 -2.28 -12.02
C ARG A 50 20.39 -2.61 -11.09
N ARG A 51 19.30 -1.84 -11.14
CA ARG A 51 18.20 -1.93 -10.17
C ARG A 51 17.02 -2.65 -10.76
N THR A 52 16.26 -3.38 -9.96
CA THR A 52 14.99 -3.95 -10.39
C THR A 52 13.98 -2.82 -10.66
N PRO A 53 13.28 -2.84 -11.81
CA PRO A 53 12.35 -1.78 -12.15
C PRO A 53 11.02 -1.96 -11.40
N ARG A 54 10.42 -0.86 -10.93
CA ARG A 54 9.19 -0.88 -10.11
C ARG A 54 7.94 -0.55 -10.91
N TYR A 55 8.08 0.27 -11.96
CA TYR A 55 6.94 0.83 -12.70
C TYR A 55 6.97 0.38 -14.15
N ARG A 56 5.85 -0.13 -14.65
CA ARG A 56 5.67 -0.48 -16.07
C ARG A 56 4.99 0.68 -16.80
N LEU A 57 5.64 1.15 -17.85
CA LEU A 57 5.18 2.24 -18.71
C LEU A 57 4.14 1.73 -19.73
N PRO A 58 3.30 2.60 -20.31
CA PRO A 58 2.29 2.20 -21.30
C PRO A 58 2.84 1.48 -22.54
N CYS A 59 4.08 1.77 -22.93
CA CYS A 59 4.80 1.08 -24.00
C CYS A 59 5.31 -0.33 -23.61
N GLY A 60 5.14 -0.74 -22.35
CA GLY A 60 5.56 -2.04 -21.81
C GLY A 60 6.99 -2.08 -21.29
N HIS A 61 7.77 -0.99 -21.37
CA HIS A 61 9.07 -0.89 -20.71
C HIS A 61 8.93 -0.68 -19.20
N CYS A 62 9.90 -1.15 -18.42
CA CYS A 62 9.90 -1.04 -16.97
C CYS A 62 11.04 -0.11 -16.47
N ILE A 63 10.76 0.75 -15.49
CA ILE A 63 11.70 1.73 -14.93
C ILE A 63 11.79 1.65 -13.39
N CYS A 64 12.99 1.85 -12.83
CA CYS A 64 13.18 1.89 -11.37
C CYS A 64 12.96 3.30 -10.81
N LEU A 65 12.65 3.40 -9.51
CA LEU A 65 12.37 4.67 -8.84
C LEU A 65 13.51 5.69 -8.97
N ASN A 66 14.78 5.27 -8.87
CA ASN A 66 15.90 6.19 -9.05
C ASN A 66 15.92 6.81 -10.44
N CYS A 67 15.67 6.02 -11.49
CA CYS A 67 15.62 6.54 -12.85
C CYS A 67 14.40 7.45 -13.05
N VAL A 68 13.28 7.20 -12.36
CA VAL A 68 12.17 8.17 -12.33
C VAL A 68 12.63 9.50 -11.72
N ARG A 69 13.39 9.47 -10.61
CA ARG A 69 13.93 10.70 -9.99
C ARG A 69 14.97 11.42 -10.86
N ASP A 70 15.75 10.66 -11.63
CA ASP A 70 16.82 11.19 -12.48
C ASP A 70 16.27 11.82 -13.78
N PHE A 71 15.31 11.16 -14.42
CA PHE A 71 14.82 11.50 -15.77
C PHE A 71 13.41 12.12 -15.78
N GLY A 72 12.63 11.96 -14.72
CA GLY A 72 11.31 12.58 -14.59
C GLY A 72 11.42 14.07 -14.22
N THR A 73 10.40 14.84 -14.59
CA THR A 73 10.25 16.23 -14.16
C THR A 73 9.61 16.25 -12.77
N LEU A 74 10.23 16.96 -11.84
CA LEU A 74 9.65 17.15 -10.51
C LEU A 74 8.50 18.17 -10.63
N ASN A 75 7.33 17.84 -10.09
CA ASN A 75 6.20 18.74 -10.08
C ASN A 75 6.53 20.03 -9.31
N GLU A 76 6.05 21.16 -9.82
CA GLU A 76 6.39 22.46 -9.23
C GLU A 76 5.82 22.64 -7.82
N HIS A 77 4.69 22.01 -7.51
CA HIS A 77 3.94 22.16 -6.26
C HIS A 77 4.05 20.96 -5.30
N ASP A 78 4.32 19.75 -5.78
CA ASP A 78 4.53 18.56 -4.93
C ASP A 78 5.99 18.06 -5.03
N SER A 79 6.71 18.14 -3.90
CA SER A 79 8.15 17.82 -3.81
C SER A 79 8.49 16.33 -3.95
N TRP A 80 7.47 15.47 -4.01
CA TRP A 80 7.64 14.02 -4.11
C TRP A 80 6.84 13.43 -5.27
N LEU A 81 6.35 14.26 -6.19
CA LEU A 81 5.59 13.85 -7.36
C LEU A 81 6.42 14.09 -8.62
N PHE A 82 6.63 13.01 -9.38
CA PHE A 82 7.42 13.02 -10.61
C PHE A 82 6.50 12.76 -11.80
N GLU A 83 6.62 13.62 -12.80
CA GLU A 83 5.95 13.48 -14.09
C GLU A 83 6.94 12.90 -15.08
N LEU A 84 6.49 11.92 -15.86
CA LEU A 84 7.28 11.33 -16.91
C LEU A 84 6.45 11.46 -18.19
N GLU A 85 6.78 12.39 -19.08
CA GLU A 85 5.98 12.69 -20.30
C GLU A 85 6.15 11.62 -21.39
N SER A 86 7.34 11.04 -21.48
CA SER A 86 7.69 10.01 -22.45
C SER A 86 8.56 8.92 -21.83
N CYS A 87 8.54 7.75 -22.46
CA CYS A 87 9.39 6.64 -22.09
C CYS A 87 10.86 6.99 -22.35
N VAL A 88 11.72 6.87 -21.33
CA VAL A 88 13.16 7.13 -21.43
C VAL A 88 13.86 6.23 -22.47
N PHE A 89 13.25 5.12 -22.88
CA PHE A 89 13.82 4.13 -23.82
C PHE A 89 13.42 4.36 -25.27
N CYS A 90 12.11 4.34 -25.53
CA CYS A 90 11.56 4.39 -26.89
C CYS A 90 10.93 5.74 -27.25
N ASN A 91 10.97 6.71 -26.32
CA ASN A 91 10.39 8.04 -26.46
C ASN A 91 8.88 8.09 -26.78
N ILE A 92 8.18 6.96 -26.65
CA ILE A 92 6.72 6.91 -26.75
C ILE A 92 6.12 7.68 -25.57
N SER A 93 5.15 8.55 -25.85
CA SER A 93 4.43 9.28 -24.81
C SER A 93 3.77 8.32 -23.81
N THR A 94 3.90 8.65 -22.53
CA THR A 94 3.25 7.93 -21.42
C THR A 94 1.88 8.53 -21.08
N SER A 95 1.43 9.53 -21.85
CA SER A 95 0.22 10.32 -21.57
C SER A 95 0.26 11.04 -20.22
N GLY A 96 1.42 11.58 -19.83
CA GLY A 96 1.57 12.35 -18.60
C GLY A 96 1.52 11.46 -17.35
N MET A 97 2.20 10.31 -17.39
CA MET A 97 2.28 9.39 -16.26
C MET A 97 2.88 10.09 -15.03
N VAL A 98 2.20 9.93 -13.89
CA VAL A 98 2.60 10.52 -12.61
C VAL A 98 3.01 9.43 -11.63
N ILE A 99 4.14 9.63 -10.97
CA ILE A 99 4.67 8.70 -9.96
C ILE A 99 4.90 9.48 -8.67
N LYS A 100 4.16 9.11 -7.63
CA LYS A 100 4.36 9.67 -6.30
C LYS A 100 5.31 8.80 -5.49
N ASP A 101 6.29 9.45 -4.90
CA ASP A 101 7.32 8.86 -4.07
C ASP A 101 7.02 9.09 -2.58
N LEU A 102 7.56 8.24 -1.72
CA LEU A 102 7.46 8.41 -0.28
C LEU A 102 8.49 9.47 0.16
N PRO A 103 8.10 10.48 0.97
CA PRO A 103 9.07 11.43 1.51
C PRO A 103 10.18 10.69 2.28
N PRO A 104 11.45 11.10 2.16
CA PRO A 104 12.57 10.32 2.73
C PRO A 104 12.48 10.11 4.24
N THR A 105 11.90 11.06 4.97
CA THR A 105 11.73 11.02 6.43
C THR A 105 10.34 10.57 6.86
N ALA A 106 9.44 10.27 5.93
CA ALA A 106 8.14 9.71 6.25
C ALA A 106 8.27 8.26 6.71
N SER A 107 7.31 7.85 7.52
CA SER A 107 7.07 6.46 7.86
C SER A 107 5.96 5.89 6.97
N ILE A 108 5.71 4.59 7.08
CA ILE A 108 4.74 3.85 6.27
C ILE A 108 3.38 3.84 6.97
N ARG A 109 2.32 4.05 6.19
CA ARG A 109 0.93 3.84 6.60
C ARG A 109 0.39 2.58 5.92
N LEU A 110 0.11 1.55 6.72
CA LEU A 110 -0.29 0.22 6.26
C LEU A 110 -1.79 -0.02 6.47
N LEU A 111 -2.48 -0.49 5.43
CA LEU A 111 -3.86 -0.98 5.48
C LEU A 111 -3.91 -2.47 5.14
N THR A 112 -4.64 -3.24 5.95
CA THR A 112 -4.89 -4.67 5.68
C THR A 112 -6.39 -4.94 5.71
N ILE A 113 -6.90 -5.65 4.71
CA ILE A 113 -8.33 -5.95 4.55
C ILE A 113 -8.52 -7.47 4.55
N ASP A 114 -9.23 -7.98 5.55
CA ASP A 114 -9.46 -9.41 5.70
C ASP A 114 -10.38 -9.97 4.61
N GLY A 115 -10.27 -11.27 4.37
CA GLY A 115 -11.19 -12.02 3.52
C GLY A 115 -12.48 -12.42 4.22
N GLY A 116 -13.60 -12.35 3.52
CA GLY A 116 -14.90 -12.70 4.12
C GLY A 116 -16.08 -12.87 3.16
N GLY A 117 -15.85 -12.94 1.85
CA GLY A 117 -16.92 -13.03 0.86
C GLY A 117 -17.82 -11.79 0.91
N VAL A 118 -19.14 -11.97 1.00
CA VAL A 118 -20.11 -10.86 1.14
C VAL A 118 -19.84 -9.98 2.38
N ARG A 119 -19.17 -10.53 3.40
CA ARG A 119 -18.82 -9.78 4.62
C ARG A 119 -17.75 -8.73 4.39
N GLY A 120 -17.06 -8.74 3.24
CA GLY A 120 -16.16 -7.65 2.83
C GLY A 120 -16.86 -6.28 2.77
N LEU A 121 -18.18 -6.24 2.62
CA LEU A 121 -18.95 -4.99 2.70
C LEU A 121 -18.77 -4.27 4.05
N ALA A 122 -18.49 -5.00 5.13
CA ALA A 122 -18.19 -4.43 6.43
C ALA A 122 -16.95 -3.52 6.40
N THR A 123 -15.89 -3.97 5.73
CA THR A 123 -14.63 -3.23 5.69
C THR A 123 -14.78 -1.93 4.89
N LEU A 124 -15.62 -1.94 3.84
CA LEU A 124 -15.97 -0.73 3.10
C LEU A 124 -16.75 0.27 3.97
N GLN A 125 -17.65 -0.19 4.84
CA GLN A 125 -18.32 0.70 5.80
C GLN A 125 -17.37 1.30 6.83
N TYR A 126 -16.36 0.55 7.29
CA TYR A 126 -15.34 1.11 8.17
C TYR A 126 -14.53 2.20 7.48
N LEU A 127 -14.13 1.99 6.22
CA LEU A 127 -13.46 2.99 5.41
C LEU A 127 -14.35 4.21 5.16
N GLN A 128 -15.66 4.02 4.92
CA GLN A 128 -16.61 5.12 4.74
C GLN A 128 -16.67 6.00 5.98
N CYS A 129 -16.83 5.39 7.16
CA CYS A 129 -16.84 6.12 8.43
C CYS A 129 -15.51 6.85 8.67
N LEU A 130 -14.37 6.25 8.30
CA LEU A 130 -13.07 6.92 8.39
C LEU A 130 -12.95 8.11 7.44
N GLN A 131 -13.44 7.97 6.20
CA GLN A 131 -13.46 9.05 5.22
C GLN A 131 -14.27 10.24 5.72
N GLU A 132 -15.47 9.98 6.27
CA GLU A 132 -16.34 10.98 6.87
C GLU A 132 -15.68 11.69 8.06
N GLU A 133 -15.02 10.94 8.95
CA GLU A 133 -14.36 11.50 10.15
C GLU A 133 -13.09 12.29 9.83
N ILE A 134 -12.34 11.91 8.78
CA ILE A 134 -11.21 12.71 8.25
C ILE A 134 -11.74 14.00 7.60
N GLY A 135 -12.82 13.90 6.84
CA GLY A 135 -13.51 15.07 6.26
C GLY A 135 -12.68 15.83 5.22
N LEU A 136 -11.71 15.18 4.58
CA LEU A 136 -10.91 15.76 3.51
C LEU A 136 -11.45 15.28 2.14
N PRO A 137 -11.54 16.15 1.12
CA PRO A 137 -12.12 15.84 -0.18
C PRO A 137 -11.15 15.05 -1.08
N TYR A 138 -10.75 13.86 -0.64
CA TYR A 138 -10.06 12.84 -1.45
C TYR A 138 -10.40 11.43 -0.94
N PRO A 139 -10.22 10.41 -1.78
CA PRO A 139 -10.54 9.03 -1.38
C PRO A 139 -9.67 8.55 -0.21
N VAL A 140 -10.29 7.99 0.82
CA VAL A 140 -9.60 7.59 2.07
C VAL A 140 -8.42 6.64 1.84
N GLN A 141 -8.47 5.81 0.78
CA GLN A 141 -7.40 4.89 0.45
C GLN A 141 -6.07 5.58 0.11
N GLU A 142 -6.07 6.85 -0.30
CA GLU A 142 -4.83 7.60 -0.59
C GLU A 142 -4.04 7.94 0.69
N ASN A 143 -4.62 7.67 1.87
CA ASN A 143 -3.92 7.76 3.15
C ASN A 143 -3.00 6.56 3.45
N PHE A 144 -2.93 5.55 2.57
CA PHE A 144 -2.15 4.34 2.82
C PHE A 144 -1.10 4.12 1.74
N ASP A 145 0.13 3.84 2.20
CA ASP A 145 1.30 3.63 1.34
C ASP A 145 1.46 2.14 0.99
N VAL A 146 0.96 1.24 1.84
CA VAL A 146 0.92 -0.21 1.61
C VAL A 146 -0.48 -0.72 1.91
N VAL A 147 -1.07 -1.48 0.99
CA VAL A 147 -2.43 -2.04 1.09
C VAL A 147 -2.39 -3.52 0.74
N PHE A 148 -2.79 -4.38 1.66
CA PHE A 148 -2.89 -5.83 1.44
C PHE A 148 -4.30 -6.31 1.69
N GLY A 149 -4.79 -7.24 0.87
CA GLY A 149 -6.12 -7.79 1.05
C GLY A 149 -6.24 -9.23 0.60
N THR A 150 -6.97 -10.04 1.37
CA THR A 150 -7.22 -11.46 1.08
C THR A 150 -8.67 -11.63 0.59
N ILE A 151 -8.93 -12.48 -0.42
CA ILE A 151 -10.29 -12.76 -0.95
C ILE A 151 -11.01 -11.48 -1.40
N SER A 152 -12.21 -11.25 -0.86
CA SER A 152 -12.99 -10.01 -1.00
C SER A 152 -12.18 -8.79 -0.60
N GLY A 153 -11.34 -8.89 0.44
CA GLY A 153 -10.41 -7.83 0.82
C GLY A 153 -9.36 -7.55 -0.26
N GLY A 154 -8.94 -8.57 -1.01
CA GLY A 154 -8.05 -8.42 -2.17
C GLY A 154 -8.73 -7.74 -3.35
N ILE A 155 -9.98 -8.11 -3.66
CA ILE A 155 -10.82 -7.41 -4.65
C ILE A 155 -10.99 -5.94 -4.26
N ILE A 156 -11.30 -5.65 -3.00
CA ILE A 156 -11.45 -4.29 -2.47
C ILE A 156 -10.13 -3.52 -2.59
N ALA A 157 -9.01 -4.12 -2.17
CA ALA A 157 -7.69 -3.49 -2.26
C ALA A 157 -7.32 -3.14 -3.71
N ILE A 158 -7.56 -4.05 -4.66
CA ILE A 158 -7.35 -3.80 -6.08
C ILE A 158 -8.28 -2.69 -6.59
N GLY A 159 -9.57 -2.77 -6.28
CA GLY A 159 -10.57 -1.80 -6.71
C GLY A 159 -10.26 -0.37 -6.24
N LEU A 160 -9.99 -0.21 -4.94
CA LEU A 160 -9.68 1.10 -4.34
C LEU A 160 -8.32 1.64 -4.80
N SER A 161 -7.27 0.81 -4.77
CA SER A 161 -5.90 1.29 -5.01
C SER A 161 -5.53 1.30 -6.50
N ILE A 162 -5.78 0.23 -7.26
CA ILE A 162 -5.35 0.10 -8.66
C ILE A 162 -6.35 0.73 -9.62
N CYS A 163 -7.65 0.43 -9.42
CA CYS A 163 -8.72 0.98 -10.26
C CYS A 163 -9.14 2.39 -9.84
N GLY A 164 -8.86 2.81 -8.60
CA GLY A 164 -9.21 4.13 -8.10
C GLY A 164 -10.69 4.30 -7.81
N TRP A 165 -11.40 3.21 -7.49
CA TRP A 165 -12.82 3.27 -7.15
C TRP A 165 -13.06 4.11 -5.89
N THR A 166 -14.19 4.80 -5.86
CA THR A 166 -14.72 5.33 -4.60
C THR A 166 -15.23 4.19 -3.72
N ILE A 167 -15.47 4.46 -2.44
CA ILE A 167 -16.01 3.45 -1.51
C ILE A 167 -17.40 3.00 -1.96
N GLU A 168 -18.20 3.93 -2.49
CA GLU A 168 -19.52 3.68 -3.05
C GLU A 168 -19.43 2.75 -4.25
N GLN A 169 -18.56 3.06 -5.23
CA GLN A 169 -18.32 2.20 -6.39
C GLN A 169 -17.83 0.81 -5.98
N ALA A 170 -16.90 0.72 -5.02
CA ALA A 170 -16.42 -0.55 -4.50
C ALA A 170 -17.53 -1.35 -3.79
N THR A 171 -18.47 -0.67 -3.14
CA THR A 171 -19.63 -1.28 -2.48
C THR A 171 -20.59 -1.86 -3.52
N GLU A 172 -21.00 -1.05 -4.51
CA GLU A 172 -21.90 -1.46 -5.58
C GLU A 172 -21.33 -2.63 -6.39
N ASN A 173 -20.04 -2.53 -6.76
CA ASN A 173 -19.33 -3.58 -7.47
C ASN A 173 -19.29 -4.88 -6.64
N LEU A 174 -18.98 -4.80 -5.35
CA LEU A 174 -18.92 -6.00 -4.50
C LEU A 174 -20.30 -6.66 -4.32
N GLU A 175 -21.36 -5.88 -4.16
CA GLU A 175 -22.74 -6.40 -4.11
C GLU A 175 -23.10 -7.09 -5.43
N HIS A 176 -22.84 -6.44 -6.56
CA HIS A 176 -23.12 -6.98 -7.88
C HIS A 176 -22.35 -8.29 -8.15
N TYR A 177 -21.06 -8.33 -7.83
CA TYR A 177 -20.24 -9.53 -8.04
C TYR A 177 -20.65 -10.67 -7.12
N ALA A 178 -21.05 -10.38 -5.88
CA ALA A 178 -21.56 -11.38 -4.96
C ALA A 178 -22.85 -12.01 -5.49
N GLU A 179 -23.78 -11.21 -6.00
CA GLU A 179 -25.04 -11.68 -6.58
C GLU A 179 -24.83 -12.56 -7.82
N LEU A 180 -23.85 -12.24 -8.67
CA LEU A 180 -23.50 -13.04 -9.85
C LEU A 180 -22.72 -14.31 -9.49
N ALA A 181 -21.73 -14.20 -8.61
CA ALA A 181 -20.81 -15.29 -8.27
C ALA A 181 -21.48 -16.40 -7.45
N PHE A 182 -22.45 -16.05 -6.59
CA PHE A 182 -23.14 -16.99 -5.72
C PHE A 182 -24.48 -17.50 -6.28
N GLN A 183 -24.71 -17.39 -7.59
CA GLN A 183 -25.88 -18.01 -8.22
C GLN A 183 -25.75 -19.53 -8.21
N PRO A 184 -26.74 -20.27 -7.67
CA PRO A 184 -26.75 -21.72 -7.70
C PRO A 184 -26.68 -22.22 -9.14
N ARG A 185 -26.00 -23.35 -9.37
CA ARG A 185 -26.01 -23.98 -10.69
C ARG A 185 -27.44 -24.40 -11.02
N SER A 186 -28.02 -23.78 -12.04
CA SER A 186 -29.32 -24.20 -12.59
C SER A 186 -29.13 -25.48 -13.39
N ILE A 187 -28.97 -26.60 -12.70
CA ILE A 187 -28.85 -27.93 -13.34
C ILE A 187 -30.24 -28.59 -13.44
N TRP A 188 -31.22 -28.18 -12.62
CA TRP A 188 -32.54 -28.81 -12.58
C TRP A 188 -33.66 -27.80 -12.24
N ASN A 189 -34.36 -27.29 -13.26
CA ASN A 189 -35.64 -26.60 -13.09
C ASN A 189 -36.76 -27.65 -12.94
N THR A 190 -37.08 -28.08 -11.72
CA THR A 190 -38.28 -28.90 -11.48
C THR A 190 -38.93 -28.56 -10.13
N ASP A 191 -40.18 -28.11 -10.17
CA ASP A 191 -41.04 -27.75 -9.03
C ASP A 191 -41.66 -28.97 -8.30
N ILE A 192 -40.87 -30.01 -7.98
CA ILE A 192 -41.40 -31.21 -7.30
C ILE A 192 -40.80 -31.35 -5.88
N PRO A 193 -41.58 -31.16 -4.81
CA PRO A 193 -41.08 -31.07 -3.43
C PRO A 193 -40.44 -32.36 -2.88
N LEU A 194 -40.85 -33.54 -3.37
CA LEU A 194 -40.30 -34.85 -2.96
C LEU A 194 -38.93 -35.19 -3.58
N VAL A 195 -38.56 -34.52 -4.68
CA VAL A 195 -37.27 -34.73 -5.35
C VAL A 195 -36.17 -33.86 -4.72
N SER A 196 -36.54 -32.83 -3.94
CA SER A 196 -35.64 -31.84 -3.35
C SER A 196 -34.54 -32.42 -2.44
N GLN A 197 -34.84 -33.41 -1.60
CA GLN A 197 -33.85 -34.04 -0.71
C GLN A 197 -32.85 -34.93 -1.47
N PHE A 198 -33.30 -35.64 -2.51
CA PHE A 198 -32.43 -36.45 -3.37
C PHE A 198 -31.56 -35.55 -4.26
N LEU A 199 -32.12 -34.45 -4.78
CA LEU A 199 -31.38 -33.42 -5.52
C LEU A 199 -30.34 -32.71 -4.67
N GLN A 200 -30.57 -32.47 -3.37
CA GLN A 200 -29.56 -31.91 -2.46
C GLN A 200 -28.35 -32.83 -2.27
N VAL A 201 -28.57 -34.15 -2.15
CA VAL A 201 -27.48 -35.14 -2.07
C VAL A 201 -26.74 -35.23 -3.41
N ILE A 202 -27.46 -35.18 -4.53
CA ILE A 202 -26.87 -35.15 -5.87
C ILE A 202 -26.10 -33.85 -6.12
N ASP A 203 -26.61 -32.68 -5.71
CA ASP A 203 -25.95 -31.39 -5.82
C ASP A 203 -24.69 -31.31 -4.95
N PHE A 204 -24.71 -31.93 -3.76
CA PHE A 204 -23.52 -32.14 -2.95
C PHE A 204 -22.51 -33.07 -3.63
N MET A 205 -22.96 -34.18 -4.24
CA MET A 205 -22.12 -35.10 -5.00
C MET A 205 -21.56 -34.45 -6.27
N VAL A 206 -22.34 -33.64 -6.98
CA VAL A 206 -21.94 -32.87 -8.16
C VAL A 206 -20.98 -31.76 -7.75
N SER A 207 -21.19 -31.07 -6.63
CA SER A 207 -20.27 -30.07 -6.10
C SER A 207 -18.95 -30.70 -5.64
N TYR A 208 -19.00 -31.92 -5.10
CA TYR A 208 -17.83 -32.72 -4.74
C TYR A 208 -17.06 -33.20 -5.98
N LEU A 209 -17.77 -33.74 -6.99
CA LEU A 209 -17.18 -34.20 -8.25
C LEU A 209 -16.68 -33.03 -9.12
N ALA A 210 -17.36 -31.89 -9.06
CA ALA A 210 -17.01 -30.67 -9.76
C ALA A 210 -16.17 -29.73 -8.90
N ASP A 211 -15.64 -30.16 -7.77
CA ASP A 211 -14.66 -29.44 -6.93
C ASP A 211 -15.04 -27.97 -6.63
N SER A 212 -16.34 -27.67 -6.54
CA SER A 212 -16.88 -26.31 -6.31
C SER A 212 -18.41 -26.31 -6.23
N ARG A 213 -18.95 -25.48 -5.32
CA ARG A 213 -20.39 -25.23 -5.18
C ARG A 213 -20.95 -24.30 -6.28
N TYR A 214 -20.16 -23.33 -6.72
CA TYR A 214 -20.58 -22.32 -7.70
C TYR A 214 -19.86 -22.51 -9.04
N SER A 215 -20.43 -21.98 -10.13
CA SER A 215 -19.69 -21.92 -11.40
C SER A 215 -18.59 -20.84 -11.30
N ALA A 216 -17.40 -21.17 -11.79
CA ALA A 216 -16.32 -20.19 -11.92
C ALA A 216 -16.65 -19.14 -12.99
N ASP A 217 -17.46 -19.48 -13.99
CA ASP A 217 -17.69 -18.64 -15.17
C ASP A 217 -18.38 -17.32 -14.83
N ASN A 218 -19.36 -17.34 -13.91
CA ASN A 218 -20.05 -16.13 -13.46
C ASN A 218 -19.09 -15.18 -12.73
N LEU A 219 -18.26 -15.74 -11.84
CA LEU A 219 -17.24 -14.98 -11.13
C LEU A 219 -16.18 -14.43 -12.11
N GLU A 220 -15.74 -15.23 -13.08
CA GLU A 220 -14.79 -14.77 -14.11
C GLU A 220 -15.37 -13.66 -14.99
N ALA A 221 -16.64 -13.76 -15.38
CA ALA A 221 -17.34 -12.72 -16.13
C ALA A 221 -17.42 -11.42 -15.33
N ALA A 222 -17.86 -11.50 -14.07
CA ALA A 222 -17.93 -10.35 -13.15
C ALA A 222 -16.55 -9.68 -12.96
N LEU A 223 -15.50 -10.48 -12.75
CA LEU A 223 -14.13 -9.96 -12.57
C LEU A 223 -13.55 -9.35 -13.85
N ARG A 224 -13.88 -9.89 -15.03
CA ARG A 224 -13.46 -9.32 -16.32
C ARG A 224 -14.14 -7.99 -16.60
N GLU A 225 -15.42 -7.88 -16.25
CA GLU A 225 -16.17 -6.63 -16.31
C GLU A 225 -15.56 -5.59 -15.36
N ALA A 226 -15.25 -6.00 -14.14
CA ALA A 226 -14.66 -5.16 -13.10
C ALA A 226 -13.27 -4.60 -13.44
N PHE A 227 -12.37 -5.49 -13.88
CA PHE A 227 -10.94 -5.23 -13.91
C PHE A 227 -10.36 -5.15 -15.33
N GLY A 228 -11.19 -5.39 -16.34
CA GLY A 228 -10.79 -5.49 -17.74
C GLY A 228 -10.10 -6.82 -18.05
N SER A 229 -9.95 -7.12 -19.35
CA SER A 229 -9.46 -8.41 -19.81
C SER A 229 -7.93 -8.52 -19.95
N SER A 230 -7.24 -7.39 -20.13
CA SER A 230 -5.81 -7.35 -20.48
C SER A 230 -4.92 -6.61 -19.48
N ARG A 231 -5.51 -5.82 -18.58
CA ARG A 231 -4.76 -5.00 -17.63
C ARG A 231 -4.02 -5.88 -16.62
N SER A 232 -2.73 -5.60 -16.42
CA SER A 232 -1.90 -6.23 -15.39
C SER A 232 -1.86 -5.41 -14.11
N MET A 233 -1.49 -6.05 -13.00
CA MET A 233 -1.30 -5.39 -11.70
C MET A 233 -0.11 -4.42 -11.71
N LEU A 234 0.91 -4.64 -12.56
CA LEU A 234 2.09 -3.78 -12.67
C LEU A 234 1.90 -2.58 -13.62
N ASP A 235 0.85 -2.58 -14.44
CA ASP A 235 0.59 -1.48 -15.36
C ASP A 235 0.33 -0.17 -14.61
N TYR A 236 0.63 0.95 -15.27
CA TYR A 236 0.32 2.27 -14.73
C TYR A 236 -1.13 2.35 -14.26
N SER A 237 -1.31 2.83 -13.03
CA SER A 237 -2.57 2.75 -12.31
C SER A 237 -2.70 3.87 -11.29
N ASN A 238 -3.87 3.96 -10.68
CA ASN A 238 -4.11 4.89 -9.59
C ASN A 238 -3.11 4.70 -8.44
N ALA A 239 -2.73 3.45 -8.16
CA ALA A 239 -1.72 3.12 -7.15
C ALA A 239 -0.34 3.69 -7.48
N THR A 240 0.02 3.81 -8.77
CA THR A 240 1.27 4.46 -9.19
C THR A 240 1.21 5.97 -8.94
N ARG A 241 0.07 6.60 -9.26
CA ARG A 241 -0.19 8.03 -9.04
C ARG A 241 -0.15 8.41 -7.56
N THR A 242 -0.64 7.53 -6.67
CA THR A 242 -0.69 7.76 -5.22
C THR A 242 0.53 7.24 -4.48
N GLY A 243 1.40 6.47 -5.14
CA GLY A 243 2.58 5.84 -4.52
C GLY A 243 2.25 4.61 -3.67
N THR A 244 1.06 4.03 -3.85
CA THR A 244 0.55 2.90 -3.07
C THR A 244 1.11 1.56 -3.57
N CYS A 245 1.68 0.78 -2.67
CA CYS A 245 2.02 -0.63 -2.89
C CYS A 245 0.83 -1.52 -2.54
N VAL A 246 0.43 -2.41 -3.44
CA VAL A 246 -0.70 -3.32 -3.29
C VAL A 246 -0.21 -4.76 -3.34
N GLY A 247 -0.73 -5.60 -2.44
CA GLY A 247 -0.44 -7.02 -2.38
C GLY A 247 -1.70 -7.88 -2.22
N LEU A 248 -1.75 -9.00 -2.92
CA LEU A 248 -2.82 -10.00 -2.82
C LEU A 248 -2.21 -11.40 -2.60
N PRO A 249 -2.36 -11.99 -1.40
CA PRO A 249 -1.90 -13.34 -1.13
C PRO A 249 -2.84 -14.40 -1.72
N VAL A 250 -2.24 -15.45 -2.25
CA VAL A 250 -2.86 -16.68 -2.75
C VAL A 250 -2.09 -17.88 -2.20
N THR A 251 -2.64 -19.08 -2.29
CA THR A 251 -1.91 -20.31 -1.96
C THR A 251 -1.81 -21.25 -3.14
N THR A 252 -0.70 -21.99 -3.22
CA THR A 252 -0.56 -23.11 -4.16
C THR A 252 -1.46 -24.28 -3.74
N ILE A 253 -1.89 -25.09 -4.71
CA ILE A 253 -2.74 -26.26 -4.41
C ILE A 253 -1.99 -27.44 -3.79
N ARG A 254 -0.68 -27.60 -4.04
CA ARG A 254 0.07 -28.81 -3.69
C ARG A 254 0.52 -28.84 -2.23
N ASP A 255 1.14 -27.76 -1.79
CA ASP A 255 1.79 -27.61 -0.49
C ASP A 255 1.20 -26.46 0.33
N THR A 256 0.17 -25.77 -0.20
CA THR A 256 -0.49 -24.61 0.42
C THR A 256 0.49 -23.47 0.73
N SER A 257 1.61 -23.39 0.01
CA SER A 257 2.60 -22.33 0.14
C SER A 257 1.99 -21.00 -0.28
N ILE A 258 2.30 -19.95 0.49
CA ILE A 258 1.77 -18.61 0.25
C ILE A 258 2.53 -18.01 -0.94
N CYS A 259 1.80 -17.50 -1.92
CA CYS A 259 2.34 -16.67 -2.99
C CYS A 259 1.65 -15.30 -2.99
N VAL A 260 2.32 -14.26 -3.46
CA VAL A 260 1.77 -12.89 -3.42
C VAL A 260 1.91 -12.22 -4.77
N PHE A 261 0.79 -11.73 -5.30
CA PHE A 261 0.78 -10.83 -6.45
C PHE A 261 0.92 -9.38 -5.96
N THR A 262 1.77 -8.60 -6.61
CA THR A 262 2.09 -7.22 -6.20
C THR A 262 2.08 -6.27 -7.40
N ASN A 263 1.82 -4.98 -7.14
CA ASN A 263 1.97 -3.91 -8.15
C ASN A 263 3.38 -3.29 -8.18
N TYR A 264 4.37 -3.98 -7.62
CA TYR A 264 5.78 -3.59 -7.60
C TYR A 264 6.65 -4.82 -7.74
N ASN A 265 7.81 -4.68 -8.39
CA ASN A 265 8.80 -5.76 -8.48
C ASN A 265 9.94 -5.55 -7.50
N GLY A 266 10.38 -6.65 -6.87
CA GLY A 266 11.76 -6.82 -6.39
C GLY A 266 12.36 -5.69 -5.54
N VAL A 267 11.53 -4.92 -4.85
CA VAL A 267 12.04 -3.91 -3.91
C VAL A 267 12.65 -4.66 -2.72
N GLY A 268 13.87 -4.29 -2.33
CA GLY A 268 14.62 -4.93 -1.23
C GLY A 268 15.16 -6.33 -1.52
N THR A 269 16.02 -6.82 -0.63
CA THR A 269 16.52 -8.20 -0.68
C THR A 269 15.56 -9.08 0.13
N ARG A 270 14.65 -9.77 -0.56
CA ARG A 270 14.00 -10.94 0.01
C ARG A 270 15.09 -12.00 0.15
N SER A 271 15.47 -12.35 1.38
CA SER A 271 16.40 -13.45 1.57
C SER A 271 15.87 -14.67 0.79
N ARG A 272 16.71 -15.39 0.05
CA ARG A 272 16.32 -16.69 -0.54
C ARG A 272 15.80 -17.68 0.51
N ASN A 273 16.04 -17.37 1.79
CA ASN A 273 15.53 -18.07 2.96
C ASN A 273 14.38 -17.32 3.67
N CYS A 274 13.63 -16.43 3.01
CA CYS A 274 12.40 -15.87 3.59
C CYS A 274 11.45 -17.04 3.92
N VAL A 275 11.31 -17.31 5.21
CA VAL A 275 10.67 -18.51 5.74
C VAL A 275 9.15 -18.31 5.73
N GLY A 276 8.48 -18.49 4.58
CA GLY A 276 7.03 -18.70 4.59
C GLY A 276 6.21 -18.34 3.35
N TYR A 277 6.71 -17.49 2.44
CA TYR A 277 5.95 -17.06 1.26
C TYR A 277 6.85 -16.71 0.05
N HIS A 278 6.25 -16.68 -1.14
CA HIS A 278 6.86 -16.31 -2.42
C HIS A 278 6.19 -15.07 -3.02
N VAL A 279 6.93 -14.03 -3.39
CA VAL A 279 6.38 -12.91 -4.14
C VAL A 279 6.65 -13.13 -5.60
N PHE A 280 5.61 -13.05 -6.44
CA PHE A 280 5.79 -13.22 -7.87
C PHE A 280 6.64 -12.11 -8.45
N GLY A 281 7.81 -12.47 -8.92
CA GLY A 281 8.75 -11.55 -9.54
C GLY A 281 8.65 -11.53 -11.07
N PRO A 282 9.40 -10.62 -11.70
CA PRO A 282 9.57 -10.57 -13.15
C PRO A 282 9.94 -11.90 -13.81
N SER A 283 10.81 -12.68 -13.17
CA SER A 283 11.28 -13.98 -13.65
C SER A 283 10.18 -15.04 -13.72
N ASP A 284 9.11 -14.85 -12.95
CA ASP A 284 8.00 -15.79 -12.89
C ASP A 284 7.00 -15.54 -14.03
N GLY A 285 7.12 -14.42 -14.76
CA GLY A 285 6.18 -14.05 -15.82
C GLY A 285 4.85 -13.47 -15.32
N SER A 286 4.78 -13.11 -14.03
CA SER A 286 3.58 -12.53 -13.40
C SER A 286 3.21 -11.16 -13.95
N SER A 287 4.17 -10.44 -14.54
CA SER A 287 3.97 -9.10 -15.09
C SER A 287 2.90 -9.01 -16.17
N ARG A 288 2.52 -10.15 -16.76
CA ARG A 288 1.55 -10.24 -17.87
C ARG A 288 0.22 -10.87 -17.46
N VAL A 289 0.06 -11.24 -16.19
CA VAL A 289 -1.17 -11.88 -15.72
C VAL A 289 -2.27 -10.82 -15.62
N PRO A 290 -3.42 -11.03 -16.29
CA PRO A 290 -4.53 -10.11 -16.17
C PRO A 290 -5.04 -9.99 -14.74
N LEU A 291 -5.43 -8.79 -14.35
CA LEU A 291 -5.87 -8.44 -13.00
C LEU A 291 -7.09 -9.27 -12.56
N TRP A 292 -8.00 -9.58 -13.49
CA TRP A 292 -9.15 -10.44 -13.23
C TRP A 292 -8.75 -11.89 -12.89
N GLU A 293 -7.66 -12.41 -13.47
CA GLU A 293 -7.15 -13.75 -13.14
C GLU A 293 -6.50 -13.78 -11.75
N ILE A 294 -5.78 -12.71 -11.40
CA ILE A 294 -5.20 -12.52 -10.06
C ILE A 294 -6.31 -12.49 -9.02
N ALA A 295 -7.34 -11.65 -9.23
CA ALA A 295 -8.50 -11.57 -8.36
C ALA A 295 -9.27 -12.91 -8.27
N ARG A 296 -9.36 -13.65 -9.38
CA ARG A 296 -9.99 -14.97 -9.43
C ARG A 296 -9.25 -16.01 -8.60
N CYS A 297 -7.91 -15.97 -8.58
CA CYS A 297 -7.09 -16.82 -7.72
C CYS A 297 -7.34 -16.52 -6.24
N GLY A 298 -7.32 -15.23 -5.86
CA GLY A 298 -7.58 -14.80 -4.48
C GLY A 298 -8.96 -15.15 -3.97
N SER A 299 -9.95 -15.22 -4.86
CA SER A 299 -11.36 -15.50 -4.53
C SER A 299 -11.74 -16.97 -4.68
N ALA A 300 -10.77 -17.85 -5.00
CA ALA A 300 -10.99 -19.27 -5.20
C ALA A 300 -11.06 -20.03 -3.85
N ALA A 301 -12.00 -19.66 -2.98
CA ALA A 301 -12.17 -20.29 -1.68
C ALA A 301 -12.50 -21.79 -1.86
N PRO A 302 -11.74 -22.71 -1.23
CA PRO A 302 -12.06 -24.13 -1.29
C PRO A 302 -13.51 -24.40 -0.89
N PHE A 303 -14.13 -25.41 -1.51
CA PHE A 303 -15.57 -25.71 -1.47
C PHE A 303 -16.47 -24.73 -2.25
N TYR A 304 -16.12 -23.45 -2.34
CA TYR A 304 -16.93 -22.45 -3.06
C TYR A 304 -16.63 -22.44 -4.56
N PHE A 305 -15.37 -22.29 -4.93
CA PHE A 305 -14.92 -22.12 -6.31
C PHE A 305 -13.71 -23.00 -6.61
N LYS A 306 -13.60 -23.46 -7.86
CA LYS A 306 -12.43 -24.21 -8.32
C LYS A 306 -11.16 -23.36 -8.23
N PRO A 307 -10.00 -23.96 -7.92
CA PRO A 307 -8.70 -23.31 -8.09
C PRO A 307 -8.50 -22.81 -9.53
N LYS A 308 -7.76 -21.71 -9.70
CA LYS A 308 -7.49 -21.11 -11.00
C LYS A 308 -6.07 -21.47 -11.45
N HIS A 309 -5.96 -22.01 -12.67
CA HIS A 309 -4.67 -22.20 -13.32
C HIS A 309 -4.29 -20.95 -14.10
N ILE A 310 -3.06 -20.49 -13.90
CA ILE A 310 -2.42 -19.43 -14.69
C ILE A 310 -1.27 -20.07 -15.47
N THR A 311 -1.33 -19.93 -16.79
CA THR A 311 -0.31 -20.45 -17.71
C THR A 311 1.07 -19.90 -17.33
N GLY A 312 2.04 -20.79 -17.09
CA GLY A 312 3.41 -20.43 -16.73
C GLY A 312 3.67 -20.27 -15.23
N LEU A 313 2.64 -20.03 -14.41
CA LEU A 313 2.77 -19.88 -12.95
C LEU A 313 2.29 -21.09 -12.16
N GLY A 314 1.26 -21.79 -12.65
CA GLY A 314 0.67 -22.94 -11.97
C GLY A 314 -0.76 -22.68 -11.47
N THR A 315 -1.20 -23.48 -10.51
CA THR A 315 -2.59 -23.45 -10.03
C THR A 315 -2.67 -22.93 -8.60
N PHE A 316 -3.52 -21.94 -8.41
CA PHE A 316 -3.66 -21.20 -7.16
C PHE A 316 -5.09 -21.24 -6.64
N GLN A 317 -5.20 -21.10 -5.33
CA GLN A 317 -6.43 -20.95 -4.60
C GLN A 317 -6.32 -19.82 -3.57
N ASP A 318 -7.41 -19.60 -2.86
CA ASP A 318 -7.55 -18.56 -1.84
C ASP A 318 -6.41 -18.54 -0.80
N GLY A 319 -5.91 -17.33 -0.49
CA GLY A 319 -4.89 -17.07 0.53
C GLY A 319 -5.37 -17.27 1.98
N GLY A 320 -6.66 -17.10 2.24
CA GLY A 320 -7.34 -17.19 3.52
C GLY A 320 -7.31 -18.58 4.15
N LEU A 321 -6.95 -19.61 3.38
CA LEU A 321 -6.65 -20.94 3.92
C LEU A 321 -5.51 -20.91 4.94
N ARG A 322 -4.51 -20.04 4.72
CA ARG A 322 -3.39 -19.82 5.64
C ARG A 322 -3.46 -18.47 6.34
N GLU A 323 -3.72 -17.40 5.60
CA GLU A 323 -3.69 -16.04 6.12
C GLU A 323 -4.92 -15.24 5.68
N ASN A 324 -5.98 -15.31 6.48
CA ASN A 324 -7.17 -14.48 6.23
C ASN A 324 -6.97 -13.01 6.63
N ASP A 325 -6.19 -12.75 7.70
CA ASP A 325 -5.62 -11.43 8.03
C ASP A 325 -4.20 -11.38 7.44
N PRO A 326 -3.97 -10.65 6.33
CA PRO A 326 -2.68 -10.64 5.65
C PRO A 326 -1.64 -9.74 6.32
N GLY A 327 -1.89 -9.26 7.53
CA GLY A 327 -1.09 -8.15 8.02
C GLY A 327 0.30 -8.51 8.56
N ASN A 328 0.59 -9.77 8.92
CA ASN A 328 1.98 -10.16 9.18
C ASN A 328 2.78 -10.12 7.89
N LEU A 329 2.25 -10.76 6.84
CA LEU A 329 2.81 -10.69 5.50
C LEU A 329 3.00 -9.25 5.02
N ALA A 330 2.01 -8.38 5.25
CA ALA A 330 2.10 -6.99 4.83
C ALA A 330 3.15 -6.17 5.61
N LEU A 331 3.40 -6.49 6.89
CA LEU A 331 4.49 -5.90 7.68
C LEU A 331 5.86 -6.36 7.17
N GLU A 332 5.99 -7.66 6.86
CA GLU A 332 7.21 -8.23 6.31
C GLU A 332 7.52 -7.63 4.93
N GLU A 333 6.51 -7.51 4.06
CA GLU A 333 6.69 -6.85 2.76
C GLU A 333 6.93 -5.35 2.90
N ALA A 334 6.33 -4.65 3.86
CA ALA A 334 6.64 -3.23 4.10
C ALA A 334 8.14 -3.02 4.43
N ALA A 335 8.73 -3.88 5.26
CA ALA A 335 10.16 -3.83 5.58
C ALA A 335 11.06 -4.17 4.38
N VAL A 336 10.57 -5.03 3.47
CA VAL A 336 11.25 -5.36 2.22
C VAL A 336 11.19 -4.18 1.23
N ILE A 337 10.04 -3.52 1.09
CA ILE A 337 9.85 -2.38 0.18
C ILE A 337 10.64 -1.15 0.68
N TYR A 338 10.67 -0.93 1.98
CA TYR A 338 11.26 0.25 2.60
C TYR A 338 12.27 -0.17 3.68
N PRO A 339 13.46 -0.68 3.30
CA PRO A 339 14.44 -1.24 4.23
C PRO A 339 15.07 -0.22 5.17
N SER A 340 14.92 1.07 4.90
CA SER A 340 15.37 2.16 5.77
C SER A 340 14.36 2.54 6.85
N ILE A 341 13.17 1.93 6.84
CA ILE A 341 12.09 2.19 7.79
C ILE A 341 11.94 0.95 8.67
N ASP A 342 12.23 1.09 9.96
CA ASP A 342 12.19 -0.04 10.90
C ASP A 342 10.79 -0.66 11.02
N GLU A 343 9.76 0.18 11.23
CA GLU A 343 8.37 -0.24 11.31
C GLU A 343 7.40 0.84 10.80
N PRO A 344 6.23 0.45 10.26
CA PRO A 344 5.15 1.40 9.95
C PRO A 344 4.65 2.14 11.19
N SER A 345 4.42 3.44 11.03
CA SER A 345 3.88 4.33 12.06
C SER A 345 2.40 4.08 12.24
N LEU A 346 1.64 3.96 11.14
CA LEU A 346 0.21 3.70 11.19
C LEU A 346 -0.11 2.32 10.60
N VAL A 347 -0.83 1.49 11.35
CA VAL A 347 -1.33 0.19 10.86
C VAL A 347 -2.82 0.10 11.12
N VAL A 348 -3.60 -0.03 10.07
CA VAL A 348 -5.06 -0.19 10.10
C VAL A 348 -5.41 -1.57 9.55
N SER A 349 -6.13 -2.35 10.33
CA SER A 349 -6.55 -3.70 9.99
C SER A 349 -8.08 -3.80 10.07
N LEU A 350 -8.71 -4.23 8.99
CA LEU A 350 -10.16 -4.26 8.83
C LEU A 350 -10.63 -5.71 8.71
N GLY A 351 -11.34 -6.18 9.73
CA GLY A 351 -11.94 -7.50 9.79
C GLY A 351 -13.32 -7.57 9.14
N THR A 352 -13.73 -8.78 8.79
CA THR A 352 -15.07 -9.04 8.22
C THR A 352 -16.08 -9.54 9.25
N GLY A 353 -15.80 -9.33 10.53
CA GLY A 353 -16.61 -9.76 11.67
C GLY A 353 -16.24 -11.14 12.18
N SER A 354 -16.44 -11.34 13.48
CA SER A 354 -16.24 -12.63 14.15
C SER A 354 -17.39 -12.95 15.11
N SER A 355 -17.73 -14.24 15.23
CA SER A 355 -18.67 -14.70 16.25
C SER A 355 -18.07 -14.56 17.64
N ARG A 356 -18.87 -14.09 18.60
CA ARG A 356 -18.49 -14.12 20.01
C ARG A 356 -18.11 -15.54 20.42
N PRO A 357 -16.92 -15.78 21.02
CA PRO A 357 -16.57 -17.08 21.54
C PRO A 357 -17.62 -17.49 22.56
N SER A 358 -18.22 -18.68 22.40
CA SER A 358 -18.98 -19.26 23.50
C SER A 358 -17.99 -19.80 24.51
N ASP A 359 -17.97 -19.25 25.72
CA ASP A 359 -17.09 -19.70 26.82
C ASP A 359 -17.41 -21.15 27.27
N ILE A 360 -18.51 -21.71 26.79
CA ILE A 360 -18.93 -23.09 27.05
C ILE A 360 -18.61 -23.94 25.82
N PRO A 361 -17.67 -24.90 25.92
CA PRO A 361 -17.46 -25.90 24.88
C PRO A 361 -18.78 -26.61 24.59
N ARG A 362 -19.30 -26.50 23.37
CA ARG A 362 -20.49 -27.25 22.95
C ARG A 362 -20.11 -28.72 22.79
N MET A 363 -20.41 -29.53 23.81
CA MET A 363 -20.27 -30.99 23.76
C MET A 363 -21.52 -31.58 23.10
N SER A 364 -21.37 -32.27 21.98
CA SER A 364 -22.47 -33.03 21.38
C SER A 364 -22.73 -34.29 22.23
N PRO A 365 -23.95 -34.49 22.79
CA PRO A 365 -24.26 -35.65 23.62
C PRO A 365 -24.33 -36.99 22.85
N SER A 366 -24.49 -36.93 21.51
CA SER A 366 -24.42 -38.09 20.62
C SER A 366 -23.89 -37.69 19.24
N ARG A 367 -23.30 -38.64 18.50
CA ARG A 367 -22.73 -38.38 17.17
C ARG A 367 -23.83 -38.39 16.11
N GLY A 368 -24.18 -37.22 15.58
CA GLY A 368 -25.09 -37.13 14.43
C GLY A 368 -24.38 -37.57 13.14
N ILE A 369 -24.94 -38.52 12.38
CA ILE A 369 -24.30 -39.05 11.16
C ILE A 369 -24.05 -37.97 10.10
N PHE A 370 -25.00 -37.03 9.95
CA PHE A 370 -24.92 -35.94 8.97
C PHE A 370 -24.16 -34.71 9.50
N GLN A 371 -24.41 -34.31 10.76
CA GLN A 371 -23.78 -33.12 11.34
C GLN A 371 -22.37 -33.38 11.88
N ASP A 372 -22.06 -34.57 12.37
CA ASP A 372 -20.73 -34.96 12.90
C ASP A 372 -20.01 -35.98 12.02
N GLY A 373 -20.42 -36.04 10.76
CA GLY A 373 -19.71 -36.73 9.69
C GLY A 373 -18.30 -36.17 9.48
N PHE A 374 -17.43 -36.95 8.82
CA PHE A 374 -16.06 -36.52 8.53
C PHE A 374 -16.01 -35.23 7.70
N ILE A 375 -16.82 -35.14 6.64
CA ILE A 375 -16.85 -33.96 5.76
C ILE A 375 -17.38 -32.72 6.49
N ALA A 376 -18.46 -32.85 7.27
CA ALA A 376 -19.01 -31.73 8.04
C ALA A 376 -18.01 -31.19 9.07
N ARG A 377 -17.24 -32.08 9.73
CA ARG A 377 -16.15 -31.68 10.63
C ARG A 377 -14.99 -31.01 9.90
N LEU A 378 -14.63 -31.49 8.71
CA LEU A 378 -13.59 -30.89 7.88
C LEU A 378 -13.99 -29.48 7.42
N LEU A 379 -15.23 -29.31 6.97
CA LEU A 379 -15.79 -28.00 6.60
C LEU A 379 -15.85 -27.05 7.79
N ARG A 380 -16.20 -27.53 9.00
CA ARG A 380 -16.14 -26.71 10.22
C ARG A 380 -14.72 -26.28 10.58
N ALA A 381 -13.76 -27.21 10.53
CA ALA A 381 -12.35 -26.91 10.78
C ALA A 381 -11.80 -25.90 9.77
N PHE A 382 -12.19 -26.03 8.50
CA PHE A 382 -11.84 -25.10 7.43
C PHE A 382 -12.44 -23.70 7.65
N LYS A 383 -13.73 -23.59 8.01
CA LYS A 383 -14.36 -22.30 8.34
C LYS A 383 -13.63 -21.58 9.49
N LEU A 384 -13.12 -22.32 10.47
CA LEU A 384 -12.33 -21.75 11.56
C LEU A 384 -10.98 -21.18 11.10
N SER A 385 -10.41 -21.63 9.97
CA SER A 385 -9.19 -21.06 9.39
C SER A 385 -9.40 -19.64 8.86
N PHE A 386 -10.63 -19.26 8.47
CA PHE A 386 -10.96 -17.89 8.06
C PHE A 386 -11.30 -16.97 9.24
N GLY A 387 -11.32 -17.48 10.47
CA GLY A 387 -11.53 -16.64 11.66
C GLY A 387 -10.32 -15.73 11.92
N SER A 388 -10.55 -14.42 11.94
CA SER A 388 -9.52 -13.37 12.14
C SER A 388 -8.82 -13.40 13.52
N VAL A 389 -9.41 -14.09 14.50
CA VAL A 389 -9.06 -14.01 15.93
C VAL A 389 -7.63 -14.48 16.24
N ARG A 390 -7.03 -15.34 15.39
CA ARG A 390 -5.72 -15.97 15.67
C ARG A 390 -4.53 -15.09 15.31
N GLY A 391 -4.59 -14.35 14.18
CA GLY A 391 -3.52 -13.43 13.74
C GLY A 391 -3.40 -12.18 14.62
N HIS A 392 -4.55 -11.62 15.00
CA HIS A 392 -4.63 -10.40 15.82
C HIS A 392 -4.02 -10.54 17.24
N LYS A 393 -4.28 -11.67 17.92
CA LYS A 393 -3.77 -11.91 19.29
C LYS A 393 -2.25 -12.03 19.36
N PHE A 394 -1.60 -12.42 18.26
CA PHE A 394 -0.13 -12.49 18.20
C PHE A 394 0.50 -11.11 17.94
N ARG A 395 -0.12 -10.28 17.08
CA ARG A 395 0.37 -8.94 16.71
C ARG A 395 0.27 -7.93 17.85
N SER A 396 -0.84 -7.93 18.58
CA SER A 396 -1.07 -7.07 19.75
C SER A 396 -0.10 -7.34 20.92
N ARG A 397 0.47 -8.56 21.02
CA ARG A 397 1.47 -8.93 22.02
C ARG A 397 2.89 -8.55 21.65
N ARG A 398 3.24 -8.48 20.36
CA ARG A 398 4.61 -8.21 19.89
C ARG A 398 5.00 -6.73 19.95
N ARG A 399 4.02 -5.81 19.94
CA ARG A 399 4.22 -4.34 19.91
C ARG A 399 4.11 -3.68 21.30
N GLU A 400 4.79 -4.19 22.31
CA GLU A 400 4.70 -3.68 23.70
C GLU A 400 5.18 -2.23 23.92
N GLY A 401 5.78 -1.56 22.92
CA GLY A 401 6.21 -0.15 23.00
C GLY A 401 5.51 0.88 22.10
N ARG A 402 4.74 0.46 21.08
CA ARG A 402 4.02 1.36 20.13
C ARG A 402 2.58 0.90 19.85
N LYS A 403 1.86 0.43 20.89
CA LYS A 403 0.44 0.02 20.78
C LYS A 403 -0.48 1.14 20.28
N GLU A 404 -0.02 2.39 20.32
CA GLU A 404 -0.83 3.58 20.13
C GLU A 404 -1.25 3.88 18.68
N GLN A 405 -0.60 3.28 17.69
CA GLN A 405 -0.89 3.56 16.26
C GLN A 405 -1.26 2.29 15.47
N TYR A 406 -1.69 1.25 16.16
CA TYR A 406 -2.28 0.05 15.57
C TYR A 406 -3.79 0.06 15.82
N PHE A 407 -4.57 -0.01 14.75
CA PHE A 407 -6.03 0.03 14.78
C PHE A 407 -6.59 -1.24 14.14
N ARG A 408 -7.45 -1.95 14.87
CA ARG A 408 -8.19 -3.10 14.36
C ARG A 408 -9.68 -2.83 14.54
N PHE A 409 -10.42 -2.84 13.43
CA PHE A 409 -11.88 -2.80 13.45
C PHE A 409 -12.42 -4.14 13.00
N ASP A 410 -13.24 -4.76 13.83
CA ASP A 410 -13.84 -6.06 13.57
C ASP A 410 -15.17 -6.10 14.33
N MET A 411 -16.29 -6.33 13.64
CA MET A 411 -17.60 -6.40 14.32
C MET A 411 -17.78 -7.74 15.01
N GLU A 412 -18.58 -7.75 16.07
CA GLU A 412 -18.96 -8.98 16.76
C GLU A 412 -20.39 -9.37 16.40
N PHE A 413 -20.61 -10.66 16.11
CA PHE A 413 -21.95 -11.22 15.93
C PHE A 413 -22.42 -11.91 17.22
N ASP A 414 -23.65 -11.63 17.65
CA ASP A 414 -24.31 -12.28 18.81
C ASP A 414 -24.71 -13.75 18.55
N GLY A 415 -24.44 -14.25 17.34
CA GLY A 415 -24.72 -15.61 16.90
C GLY A 415 -23.66 -16.13 15.91
N PRO A 416 -23.96 -17.22 15.16
CA PRO A 416 -23.05 -17.68 14.13
C PRO A 416 -22.85 -16.62 13.05
N GLU A 417 -21.62 -16.44 12.61
CA GLU A 417 -21.26 -15.58 11.49
C GLU A 417 -22.15 -15.87 10.26
N PRO A 418 -22.65 -14.81 9.57
CA PRO A 418 -23.22 -14.96 8.24
C PRO A 418 -22.29 -15.74 7.32
N ALA A 419 -22.87 -16.59 6.46
CA ALA A 419 -22.06 -17.35 5.52
C ALA A 419 -21.39 -16.42 4.50
N LEU A 420 -20.23 -16.83 3.96
CA LEU A 420 -19.44 -16.05 3.01
C LEU A 420 -20.21 -15.73 1.71
N ASP A 421 -21.22 -16.53 1.41
CA ASP A 421 -22.07 -16.53 0.22
C ASP A 421 -23.52 -16.06 0.48
N ASP A 422 -23.81 -15.56 1.69
CA ASP A 422 -25.18 -15.14 2.05
C ASP A 422 -25.50 -13.73 1.54
N THR A 423 -25.86 -13.63 0.27
CA THR A 423 -26.22 -12.36 -0.40
C THR A 423 -27.44 -11.69 0.22
N THR A 424 -28.31 -12.43 0.92
CA THR A 424 -29.53 -11.87 1.52
C THR A 424 -29.25 -10.95 2.70
N LYS A 425 -28.07 -11.08 3.34
CA LYS A 425 -27.67 -10.33 4.53
C LYS A 425 -26.79 -9.11 4.26
N MET A 426 -26.53 -8.78 3.00
CA MET A 426 -25.61 -7.69 2.63
C MET A 426 -26.01 -6.34 3.25
N GLN A 427 -27.29 -5.98 3.25
CA GLN A 427 -27.76 -4.72 3.84
C GLN A 427 -27.64 -4.70 5.37
N GLU A 428 -27.98 -5.81 6.03
CA GLU A 428 -27.84 -5.97 7.48
C GLU A 428 -26.36 -5.85 7.90
N LEU A 429 -25.46 -6.51 7.16
CA LEU A 429 -24.02 -6.45 7.38
C LEU A 429 -23.48 -5.01 7.29
N LYS A 430 -23.89 -4.24 6.28
CA LYS A 430 -23.49 -2.83 6.14
C LYS A 430 -23.97 -1.99 7.33
N ALA A 431 -25.25 -2.12 7.69
CA ALA A 431 -25.84 -1.39 8.81
C ALA A 431 -25.14 -1.71 10.13
N ALA A 432 -24.89 -3.01 10.40
CA ALA A 432 -24.20 -3.47 11.60
C ALA A 432 -22.74 -2.96 11.66
N ALA A 433 -22.01 -3.03 10.55
CA ALA A 433 -20.64 -2.54 10.45
C ALA A 433 -20.57 -1.03 10.77
N ARG A 434 -21.44 -0.25 10.15
CA ARG A 434 -21.50 1.20 10.37
C ARG A 434 -21.84 1.51 11.82
N ALA A 435 -22.86 0.86 12.38
CA ALA A 435 -23.25 1.05 13.78
C ALA A 435 -22.13 0.69 14.78
N ALA A 436 -21.32 -0.33 14.47
CA ALA A 436 -20.23 -0.78 15.34
C ALA A 436 -19.07 0.23 15.45
N ILE A 437 -18.79 0.98 14.38
CA ILE A 437 -17.61 1.88 14.33
C ILE A 437 -17.98 3.36 14.50
N HIS A 438 -19.18 3.77 14.07
CA HIS A 438 -19.57 5.16 13.96
C HIS A 438 -19.52 5.88 15.31
N GLY A 439 -18.83 7.02 15.37
CA GLY A 439 -18.67 7.81 16.59
C GLY A 439 -17.76 7.20 17.67
N SER A 440 -17.13 6.05 17.43
CA SER A 440 -16.21 5.42 18.39
C SER A 440 -14.98 6.30 18.68
N LYS A 441 -14.42 6.16 19.89
CA LYS A 441 -13.22 6.91 20.28
C LYS A 441 -12.00 6.49 19.45
N GLU A 442 -11.96 5.21 19.11
CA GLU A 442 -10.93 4.58 18.29
C GLU A 442 -10.94 5.13 16.86
N LEU A 443 -12.12 5.28 16.25
CA LEU A 443 -12.27 5.89 14.93
C LEU A 443 -11.83 7.36 14.91
N LYS A 444 -12.27 8.15 15.90
CA LYS A 444 -11.85 9.56 16.05
C LYS A 444 -10.35 9.69 16.26
N ARG A 445 -9.75 8.77 17.03
CA ARG A 445 -8.30 8.70 17.22
C ARG A 445 -7.60 8.35 15.91
N LEU A 446 -8.09 7.36 15.16
CA LEU A 446 -7.53 7.00 13.85
C LEU A 446 -7.58 8.19 12.90
N ALA A 447 -8.71 8.89 12.78
CA ALA A 447 -8.82 10.07 11.92
C ALA A 447 -7.76 11.14 12.26
N ARG A 448 -7.56 11.44 13.55
CA ARG A 448 -6.52 12.38 14.00
C ARG A 448 -5.10 11.88 13.71
N CYS A 449 -4.83 10.59 13.91
CA CYS A 449 -3.54 9.98 13.53
C CYS A 449 -3.32 10.08 12.02
N THR A 450 -4.32 9.80 11.20
CA THR A 450 -4.23 9.90 9.74
C THR A 450 -3.91 11.33 9.29
N VAL A 451 -4.54 12.35 9.90
CA VAL A 451 -4.21 13.76 9.64
C VAL A 451 -2.79 14.11 10.09
N ALA A 452 -2.35 13.65 11.26
CA ALA A 452 -0.97 13.89 11.72
C ALA A 452 0.08 13.27 10.79
N GLU A 453 -0.20 12.08 10.24
CA GLU A 453 0.67 11.38 9.28
C GLU A 453 0.73 12.04 7.89
N LEU A 454 -0.06 13.10 7.63
CA LEU A 454 0.13 13.98 6.47
C LEU A 454 1.35 14.90 6.62
N PHE A 455 1.89 15.03 7.83
CA PHE A 455 3.05 15.88 8.10
C PHE A 455 4.32 15.06 8.24
N VAL A 456 5.43 15.63 7.75
CA VAL A 456 6.79 15.07 7.83
C VAL A 456 7.74 16.15 8.33
N PHE A 457 8.90 15.74 8.87
CA PHE A 457 9.96 16.66 9.25
C PHE A 457 11.22 16.40 8.43
N GLU A 458 11.76 17.41 7.76
CA GLU A 458 13.04 17.33 7.03
C GLU A 458 14.06 18.33 7.57
N LEU A 459 15.32 17.92 7.68
CA LEU A 459 16.42 18.82 8.05
C LEU A 459 16.79 19.75 6.88
N ASP A 460 17.09 21.00 7.21
CA ASP A 460 17.62 21.96 6.22
C ASP A 460 19.06 21.58 5.79
N HIS A 461 19.86 21.09 6.74
CA HIS A 461 21.28 20.72 6.59
C HIS A 461 21.72 19.76 7.70
N ASP A 462 22.94 19.22 7.59
CA ASP A 462 23.54 18.40 8.66
C ASP A 462 23.73 19.25 9.92
N PRO A 463 23.22 18.83 11.09
CA PRO A 463 23.24 19.66 12.30
C PRO A 463 24.65 20.07 12.76
N SER A 464 24.80 21.33 13.15
CA SER A 464 26.02 21.85 13.80
C SER A 464 26.01 21.51 15.29
N LYS A 465 27.21 21.33 15.85
CA LYS A 465 27.39 21.21 17.31
C LYS A 465 27.76 22.58 17.88
N GLU A 466 26.91 23.12 18.73
CA GLU A 466 27.05 24.44 19.37
C GLU A 466 26.90 24.27 20.88
N ASN A 467 27.81 24.84 21.66
CA ASN A 467 27.78 24.80 23.14
C ASN A 467 27.66 23.38 23.78
N GLY A 468 28.09 22.33 23.08
CA GLY A 468 28.03 20.96 23.56
C GLY A 468 26.82 20.16 23.09
N GLU A 469 25.82 20.82 22.51
CA GLU A 469 24.59 20.24 21.98
C GLU A 469 24.53 20.36 20.45
N TYR A 470 23.70 19.56 19.81
CA TYR A 470 23.43 19.61 18.39
C TYR A 470 22.20 20.48 18.12
N LEU A 471 22.41 21.57 17.37
CA LEU A 471 21.32 22.42 16.92
C LEU A 471 20.75 21.86 15.61
N CYS A 472 19.56 21.27 15.68
CA CYS A 472 18.88 20.69 14.53
C CYS A 472 17.85 21.67 14.00
N THR A 473 18.10 22.22 12.82
CA THR A 473 17.12 23.09 12.15
C THR A 473 16.52 22.40 10.94
N GLY A 474 15.20 22.39 10.86
CA GLY A 474 14.46 21.75 9.79
C GLY A 474 13.07 22.35 9.60
N ARG A 475 12.25 21.69 8.78
CA ARG A 475 10.90 22.13 8.45
C ARG A 475 9.90 21.01 8.62
N ILE A 476 8.76 21.35 9.19
CA ILE A 476 7.55 20.54 9.15
C ILE A 476 6.87 20.83 7.82
N MET A 477 6.68 19.80 7.00
CA MET A 477 6.09 19.88 5.66
C MET A 477 4.83 19.02 5.58
N CYS A 478 3.90 19.37 4.70
CA CYS A 478 2.70 18.57 4.44
C CYS A 478 2.82 17.78 3.13
N ARG A 479 2.30 16.54 3.12
CA ARG A 479 2.21 15.65 1.96
C ARG A 479 1.12 16.08 0.94
N LEU A 480 0.21 16.97 1.34
CA LEU A 480 -0.76 17.63 0.46
C LEU A 480 -0.18 18.95 -0.04
N HIS A 481 -0.25 19.18 -1.35
CA HIS A 481 0.24 20.41 -1.99
C HIS A 481 -0.86 21.48 -2.08
N ALA A 482 -0.44 22.75 -2.21
CA ALA A 482 -1.30 23.92 -2.17
C ALA A 482 -2.50 23.88 -3.14
N ASN A 483 -2.27 23.39 -4.37
CA ASN A 483 -3.31 23.32 -5.41
C ASN A 483 -4.31 22.17 -5.23
N HIS A 484 -4.10 21.27 -4.26
CA HIS A 484 -5.02 20.17 -4.01
C HIS A 484 -6.24 20.69 -3.24
N PRO A 485 -7.49 20.41 -3.65
CA PRO A 485 -8.69 20.92 -2.94
C PRO A 485 -8.71 20.59 -1.45
N ALA A 486 -8.18 19.41 -1.10
CA ALA A 486 -8.09 18.98 0.29
C ALA A 486 -7.07 19.75 1.15
N PHE A 487 -6.12 20.45 0.54
CA PHE A 487 -5.18 21.27 1.28
C PHE A 487 -5.88 22.45 1.96
N THR A 488 -6.77 23.14 1.23
CA THR A 488 -7.57 24.24 1.79
C THR A 488 -8.43 23.76 2.96
N VAL A 489 -9.16 22.66 2.78
CA VAL A 489 -10.00 22.06 3.84
C VAL A 489 -9.15 21.63 5.03
N LEU A 490 -7.96 21.05 4.80
CA LEU A 490 -7.04 20.70 5.88
C LEU A 490 -6.59 21.95 6.67
N MET A 491 -6.22 23.03 5.99
CA MET A 491 -5.79 24.27 6.65
C MET A 491 -6.93 24.89 7.48
N GLU A 492 -8.16 24.89 6.96
CA GLU A 492 -9.36 25.30 7.68
C GLU A 492 -9.55 24.44 8.95
N GLN A 493 -9.54 23.11 8.81
CA GLN A 493 -9.67 22.19 9.95
C GLN A 493 -8.60 22.41 11.03
N LEU A 494 -7.34 22.64 10.64
CA LEU A 494 -6.23 22.91 11.57
C LEU A 494 -6.44 24.22 12.34
N SER A 495 -6.97 25.24 11.66
CA SER A 495 -7.24 26.55 12.27
C SER A 495 -8.45 26.53 13.20
N GLU A 496 -9.56 25.91 12.80
CA GLU A 496 -10.82 25.90 13.56
C GLU A 496 -10.74 25.03 14.81
N LYS A 497 -10.10 23.85 14.71
CA LYS A 497 -10.01 22.88 15.80
C LYS A 497 -8.94 23.22 16.84
N SER A 498 -8.35 24.42 16.79
CA SER A 498 -7.28 24.86 17.70
C SER A 498 -6.12 23.86 17.77
N ILE A 499 -5.76 23.29 16.62
CA ILE A 499 -4.71 22.28 16.51
C ILE A 499 -3.34 22.95 16.62
N LYS A 500 -2.42 22.33 17.36
CA LYS A 500 -1.04 22.83 17.52
C LYS A 500 -0.02 21.72 17.32
N PHE A 501 1.13 22.09 16.76
CA PHE A 501 2.30 21.24 16.74
C PHE A 501 3.04 21.33 18.08
N PHE A 502 3.58 20.20 18.52
CA PHE A 502 4.39 20.07 19.71
C PHE A 502 5.72 19.41 19.34
N ILE A 503 6.84 19.98 19.81
CA ILE A 503 8.19 19.43 19.67
C ILE A 503 8.69 19.14 21.08
N GLN A 504 9.06 17.88 21.35
CA GLN A 504 9.46 17.44 22.69
C GLN A 504 8.43 17.81 23.79
N GLY A 505 7.14 17.83 23.44
CA GLY A 505 6.05 18.20 24.36
C GLY A 505 5.85 19.71 24.55
N HIS A 506 6.66 20.56 23.92
CA HIS A 506 6.50 22.01 23.93
C HIS A 506 5.76 22.50 22.67
N PRO A 507 4.74 23.39 22.79
CA PRO A 507 4.01 23.88 21.64
C PRO A 507 4.89 24.76 20.74
N VAL A 508 4.78 24.58 19.43
CA VAL A 508 5.42 25.46 18.43
C VAL A 508 4.72 26.81 18.46
N GLU A 509 5.50 27.90 18.48
CA GLU A 509 4.96 29.26 18.52
C GLU A 509 4.23 29.66 17.24
N GLY A 510 3.12 30.37 17.43
CA GLY A 510 2.22 30.83 16.37
C GLY A 510 0.98 29.95 16.20
N LEU A 511 -0.06 30.51 15.57
CA LEU A 511 -1.19 29.75 15.08
C LEU A 511 -0.84 29.19 13.69
N ILE A 512 -1.46 28.05 13.34
CA ILE A 512 -1.35 27.51 11.99
C ILE A 512 -2.16 28.43 11.07
N ASP A 513 -1.46 29.23 10.26
CA ASP A 513 -2.05 30.19 9.33
C ASP A 513 -1.21 30.31 8.05
N ASN A 514 -1.59 31.24 7.17
CA ASN A 514 -0.92 31.46 5.89
C ASN A 514 0.55 31.90 6.03
N SER A 515 1.01 32.32 7.21
CA SER A 515 2.43 32.65 7.43
C SER A 515 3.34 31.42 7.49
N TRP A 516 2.76 30.22 7.58
CA TRP A 516 3.49 28.94 7.56
C TRP A 516 3.57 28.34 6.16
N LEU A 517 3.13 29.09 5.13
CA LEU A 517 3.22 28.66 3.73
C LEU A 517 4.53 29.14 3.10
N ASP A 518 5.12 28.30 2.26
CA ASP A 518 6.27 28.67 1.44
C ASP A 518 5.84 29.57 0.24
N PRO A 519 6.78 30.12 -0.54
CA PRO A 519 6.45 30.95 -1.70
C PRO A 519 5.59 30.27 -2.78
N LYS A 520 5.46 28.93 -2.74
CA LYS A 520 4.63 28.14 -3.64
C LYS A 520 3.26 27.81 -3.05
N GLY A 521 2.97 28.30 -1.84
CA GLY A 521 1.73 28.07 -1.11
C GLY A 521 1.69 26.78 -0.30
N ASN A 522 2.77 26.00 -0.25
CA ASN A 522 2.80 24.72 0.47
C ASN A 522 3.08 24.92 1.96
N PHE A 523 2.49 24.08 2.81
CA PHE A 523 2.79 24.10 4.24
C PHE A 523 4.26 23.78 4.50
N SER A 524 4.96 24.70 5.15
CA SER A 524 6.38 24.60 5.47
C SER A 524 6.73 25.48 6.68
N LYS A 525 6.66 24.91 7.88
CA LYS A 525 7.05 25.60 9.12
C LYS A 525 8.46 25.25 9.53
N ARG A 526 9.36 26.23 9.55
CA ARG A 526 10.72 26.06 10.06
C ARG A 526 10.72 25.99 11.60
N VAL A 527 11.44 25.02 12.14
CA VAL A 527 11.58 24.77 13.58
C VAL A 527 13.01 24.34 13.91
N SER A 528 13.44 24.60 15.14
CA SER A 528 14.76 24.21 15.65
C SER A 528 14.61 23.42 16.95
N VAL A 529 15.44 22.40 17.13
CA VAL A 529 15.47 21.56 18.32
C VAL A 529 16.92 21.32 18.74
N GLU A 530 17.18 21.41 20.04
CA GLU A 530 18.49 21.19 20.65
C GLU A 530 18.54 19.76 21.22
N LEU A 531 19.61 19.02 20.91
CA LEU A 531 19.77 17.62 21.32
C LEU A 531 21.17 17.37 21.86
N VAL A 532 21.28 16.60 22.94
CA VAL A 532 22.55 16.30 23.60
C VAL A 532 23.46 15.46 22.70
N ASP A 533 22.90 14.50 21.96
CA ASP A 533 23.63 13.62 21.06
C ASP A 533 22.84 13.29 19.77
N ARG A 534 23.50 12.68 18.79
CA ARG A 534 22.90 12.37 17.48
C ARG A 534 21.91 11.19 17.48
N ARG A 535 21.90 10.38 18.53
CA ARG A 535 21.02 9.23 18.72
C ARG A 535 19.83 9.54 19.61
N SER A 536 19.86 10.68 20.30
CA SER A 536 18.77 11.20 21.10
C SER A 536 17.52 11.33 20.24
N THR A 537 16.42 10.79 20.76
CA THR A 537 15.13 10.84 20.09
C THR A 537 14.40 12.13 20.45
N PHE A 538 13.75 12.75 19.48
CA PHE A 538 12.78 13.82 19.74
C PHE A 538 11.47 13.54 19.00
N THR A 539 10.36 13.99 19.60
CA THR A 539 9.03 13.82 19.03
C THR A 539 8.56 15.11 18.40
N VAL A 540 7.92 14.98 17.24
CA VAL A 540 7.05 16.00 16.67
C VAL A 540 5.64 15.43 16.62
N GLN A 541 4.68 16.14 17.19
CA GLN A 541 3.30 15.67 17.36
C GLN A 541 2.30 16.77 17.03
N LEU A 542 1.11 16.36 16.60
CA LEU A 542 -0.06 17.19 16.39
C LEU A 542 -1.06 16.95 17.52
N ARG A 543 -1.58 18.01 18.14
CA ARG A 543 -2.57 17.90 19.21
C ARG A 543 -3.73 18.86 18.99
N GLU A 544 -4.93 18.34 19.17
CA GLU A 544 -6.19 19.08 19.13
C GLU A 544 -6.69 19.31 20.57
N GLY A 545 -6.62 20.56 21.03
CA GLY A 545 -7.02 20.92 22.40
C GLY A 545 -6.35 20.07 23.48
N ASN A 546 -7.16 19.44 24.34
CA ASN A 546 -6.72 18.59 25.45
C ASN A 546 -6.70 17.10 25.12
N MET A 547 -6.90 16.72 23.85
CA MET A 547 -6.88 15.31 23.46
C MET A 547 -5.46 14.76 23.36
N ASP A 548 -5.33 13.43 23.32
CA ASP A 548 -4.02 12.78 23.16
C ASP A 548 -3.31 13.23 21.88
N PRO A 549 -2.01 13.55 21.93
CA PRO A 549 -1.24 13.95 20.77
C PRO A 549 -1.04 12.77 19.81
N CYS A 550 -1.01 13.07 18.52
CA CYS A 550 -0.68 12.11 17.46
C CYS A 550 0.68 12.47 16.86
N SER A 551 1.62 11.53 16.84
CA SER A 551 2.91 11.76 16.19
C SER A 551 2.74 11.98 14.69
N ILE A 552 3.55 12.88 14.12
CA ILE A 552 3.64 13.04 12.67
C ILE A 552 4.41 11.88 12.05
N SER A 553 4.38 11.74 10.72
CA SER A 553 5.02 10.63 10.05
C SER A 553 6.54 10.63 10.25
N GLY A 554 7.08 9.49 10.69
CA GLY A 554 8.50 9.28 10.99
C GLY A 554 8.92 9.64 12.43
N SER A 555 8.06 10.32 13.21
CA SER A 555 8.32 10.67 14.61
C SER A 555 8.15 9.43 15.52
N PRO A 556 9.00 9.22 16.54
CA PRO A 556 10.14 10.05 16.95
C PRO A 556 11.34 9.95 16.00
N PHE A 557 12.06 11.05 15.88
CA PHE A 557 13.23 11.18 15.02
C PHE A 557 14.54 11.13 15.83
N THR A 558 15.63 10.73 15.18
CA THR A 558 17.01 10.92 15.64
C THR A 558 17.78 11.71 14.58
N ILE A 559 18.87 12.39 14.97
CA ILE A 559 19.72 13.10 14.01
C ILE A 559 20.31 12.12 13.00
N ASP A 560 20.87 11.01 13.47
CA ASP A 560 21.48 10.01 12.61
C ASP A 560 20.44 9.40 11.65
N GLY A 561 19.22 9.16 12.11
CA GLY A 561 18.10 8.71 11.28
C GLY A 561 17.75 9.71 10.18
N LEU A 562 17.58 10.99 10.53
CA LEU A 562 17.25 12.05 9.56
C LEU A 562 18.38 12.30 8.56
N VAL A 563 19.64 12.32 9.00
CA VAL A 563 20.81 12.52 8.14
C VAL A 563 20.98 11.35 7.18
N SER A 564 20.74 10.12 7.64
CA SER A 564 20.77 8.92 6.80
C SER A 564 19.65 8.94 5.77
N ALA A 565 18.41 9.19 6.21
CA ALA A 565 17.23 9.26 5.35
C ALA A 565 17.35 10.32 4.24
N LEU A 566 17.83 11.51 4.58
CA LEU A 566 18.03 12.62 3.65
C LEU A 566 19.37 12.55 2.90
N GLN A 567 20.21 11.55 3.19
CA GLN A 567 21.54 11.35 2.61
C GLN A 567 22.45 12.60 2.69
N LEU A 568 22.34 13.38 3.78
CA LEU A 568 23.05 14.67 3.92
C LEU A 568 24.57 14.53 4.03
N SER A 569 25.03 13.35 4.45
CA SER A 569 26.45 13.00 4.62
C SER A 569 27.08 12.35 3.39
N ALA A 570 26.35 12.15 2.27
CA ALA A 570 26.87 11.47 1.08
C ALA A 570 27.98 12.30 0.37
N PRO A 571 29.27 11.91 0.46
CA PRO A 571 30.38 12.75 0.03
C PRO A 571 30.51 12.83 -1.50
N PHE A 572 30.02 11.83 -2.21
CA PHE A 572 30.08 11.70 -3.67
C PHE A 572 28.74 11.96 -4.37
N GLY A 573 27.77 12.57 -3.65
CA GLY A 573 26.40 12.72 -4.11
C GLY A 573 25.56 11.47 -3.88
N THR A 574 24.29 11.55 -4.27
CA THR A 574 23.29 10.50 -4.06
C THR A 574 23.09 9.67 -5.32
N SER A 575 22.50 8.49 -5.16
CA SER A 575 22.34 7.52 -6.26
C SER A 575 21.26 7.87 -7.28
N ASP A 576 20.58 9.00 -7.07
CA ASP A 576 19.63 9.71 -7.94
C ASP A 576 20.19 11.08 -8.37
N HIS A 577 21.52 11.21 -8.40
CA HIS A 577 22.28 12.36 -8.91
C HIS A 577 21.87 13.74 -8.36
N ARG A 578 21.12 13.79 -7.25
CA ARG A 578 20.70 15.04 -6.60
C ARG A 578 21.94 15.76 -6.08
N LYS A 579 22.08 17.04 -6.46
CA LYS A 579 23.11 17.91 -5.90
C LYS A 579 22.81 18.10 -4.41
N ARG A 580 23.84 18.00 -3.57
CA ARG A 580 23.76 18.34 -2.14
C ARG A 580 23.08 19.71 -2.00
N LYS A 581 22.02 19.81 -1.17
CA LYS A 581 21.51 21.11 -0.69
C LYS A 581 22.66 21.78 0.07
N ARG A 582 23.48 22.58 -0.64
CA ARG A 582 24.50 23.40 0.01
C ARG A 582 23.76 24.49 0.79
N VAL A 583 24.30 24.84 1.95
CA VAL A 583 23.90 26.00 2.76
C VAL A 583 23.55 27.14 1.80
N SER A 584 22.33 27.65 1.89
CA SER A 584 21.86 28.76 1.09
C SER A 584 22.88 29.89 1.17
N SER A 585 23.14 30.51 0.01
CA SER A 585 24.14 31.54 -0.26
C SER A 585 23.88 32.88 0.44
N THR A 586 23.52 32.87 1.72
CA THR A 586 23.44 34.07 2.56
C THR A 586 24.71 34.32 3.37
N ASP A 587 25.75 33.50 3.18
CA ASP A 587 27.09 33.78 3.73
C ASP A 587 28.00 34.41 2.65
N PRO A 588 28.31 35.72 2.72
CA PRO A 588 29.12 36.42 1.71
C PRO A 588 30.58 35.96 1.64
N LEU A 589 31.02 35.07 2.55
CA LEU A 589 32.45 34.81 2.77
C LEU A 589 33.00 33.54 2.10
N CYS A 590 32.16 32.70 1.50
CA CYS A 590 32.66 31.48 0.84
C CYS A 590 33.10 31.76 -0.61
N ARG A 591 34.15 32.60 -0.77
CA ARG A 591 34.88 32.72 -2.04
C ARG A 591 35.49 31.36 -2.37
N LYS A 592 35.11 30.82 -3.54
CA LYS A 592 35.78 29.67 -4.17
C LYS A 592 37.30 29.91 -4.12
N ARG A 593 38.06 29.03 -3.44
CA ARG A 593 39.51 28.95 -3.68
C ARG A 593 39.70 28.52 -5.14
N GLN A 594 40.15 29.45 -5.99
CA GLN A 594 40.77 29.11 -7.26
C GLN A 594 41.90 28.13 -6.96
N ARG A 595 41.87 26.95 -7.61
CA ARG A 595 43.08 26.13 -7.74
C ARG A 595 44.07 26.99 -8.52
N VAL A 596 45.17 27.34 -7.86
CA VAL A 596 46.35 27.86 -8.54
C VAL A 596 46.93 26.66 -9.29
N GLU A 597 46.94 26.74 -10.61
CA GLU A 597 47.72 25.83 -11.46
C GLU A 597 49.20 26.07 -11.14
N ALA A 598 49.93 24.99 -10.86
CA ALA A 598 51.37 24.97 -10.70
C ALA A 598 51.97 24.10 -11.81
#